data_AF-A0A9C7PPL6-F1
#
_entry.id   AF-A0A9C7PPL6-F1
#
_cell.length_a   1.000
_cell.length_b   1.000
_cell.length_c   1.000
_cell.angle_alpha   90.00
_cell.angle_beta   90.00
_cell.angle_gamma   90.00
#
_symmetry.space_group_name_H-M   'P 1'
#
loop_
_entity.id
_entity.type
_entity.pdbx_description
1 polymer ?
#
loop_
_entity_poly.entity_id
_entity_poly.type
_entity_poly.pdbx_seq_one_letter_code
_entity_poly.pdbx_strand_id
1 'polypeptide(L)'
;MVSIHATEIQQEGCASAVKLMHRGEIQQDVVDIILNNIRVPDERIGDIRAQIGALKTGEKRLTALLDRYGAEIVKAAIEELKVRSEQHMREVITAVPNGIYSFTAYVDSDGVKTNRLPLL
;
A
#
# COMPACT_ATOMS: atom_id res chain seq x y z
N MET A 1 -4.38 -12.00 -8.91
CA MET A 1 -3.69 -13.11 -9.58
C MET A 1 -2.56 -12.52 -10.39
N VAL A 2 -1.31 -12.81 -10.03
CA VAL A 2 -0.13 -12.39 -10.80
C VAL A 2 0.00 -13.34 -12.00
N SER A 3 0.22 -12.80 -13.19
CA SER A 3 0.34 -13.60 -14.41
C SER A 3 1.77 -14.11 -14.52
N ILE A 4 1.96 -15.43 -14.44
CA ILE A 4 3.29 -16.07 -14.56
C ILE A 4 3.92 -15.90 -15.96
N HIS A 5 3.16 -15.47 -16.95
CA HIS A 5 3.66 -15.20 -18.31
C HIS A 5 3.65 -13.71 -18.66
N ALA A 6 3.42 -12.82 -17.70
CA ALA A 6 3.56 -11.39 -17.96
C ALA A 6 5.03 -11.06 -18.21
N THR A 7 5.33 -10.60 -19.41
CA THR A 7 6.62 -10.03 -19.80
C THR A 7 6.60 -8.51 -19.75
N GLU A 8 5.41 -7.91 -19.67
CA GLU A 8 5.18 -6.47 -19.58
C GLU A 8 4.13 -6.15 -18.51
N ILE A 9 4.28 -5.00 -17.84
CA ILE A 9 3.44 -4.60 -16.70
C ILE A 9 1.95 -4.48 -17.05
N GLN A 10 1.63 -4.12 -18.30
CA GLN A 10 0.26 -3.98 -18.78
C GLN A 10 -0.48 -5.33 -18.82
N GLN A 11 0.26 -6.44 -18.91
CA GLN A 11 -0.32 -7.79 -18.88
C GLN A 11 -0.75 -8.20 -17.47
N GLU A 12 -0.37 -7.42 -16.44
CA GLU A 12 -0.80 -7.61 -15.06
C GLU A 12 -2.04 -6.76 -14.69
N GLY A 13 -2.57 -5.98 -15.63
CA GLY A 13 -3.79 -5.19 -15.46
C GLY A 13 -3.55 -3.69 -15.46
N CYS A 14 -4.32 -2.96 -14.67
CA CYS A 14 -4.27 -1.50 -14.64
C CYS A 14 -3.11 -0.99 -13.79
N ALA A 15 -2.12 -0.33 -14.41
CA ALA A 15 -0.92 0.21 -13.76
C ALA A 15 -0.97 1.73 -13.51
N SER A 16 -2.06 2.40 -13.89
CA SER A 16 -2.15 3.87 -13.84
C SER A 16 -2.74 4.36 -12.52
N ALA A 17 -1.99 5.18 -11.78
CA ALA A 17 -2.52 5.91 -10.64
C ALA A 17 -3.41 7.08 -11.14
N VAL A 18 -4.71 6.99 -10.88
CA VAL A 18 -5.69 8.01 -11.28
C VAL A 18 -6.58 8.41 -10.10
N LYS A 19 -7.10 9.64 -10.14
CA LYS A 19 -8.00 10.14 -9.10
C LYS A 19 -9.39 9.50 -9.27
N LEU A 20 -9.78 8.63 -8.33
CA LEU A 20 -11.09 7.95 -8.38
C LEU A 20 -12.26 8.78 -7.86
N MET A 21 -11.99 9.82 -7.07
CA MET A 21 -13.02 10.60 -6.39
C MET A 21 -12.71 12.09 -6.44
N HIS A 22 -13.69 12.91 -6.81
CA HIS A 22 -13.58 14.36 -6.82
C HIS A 22 -14.71 14.95 -5.96
N ARG A 23 -14.36 15.80 -4.98
CA ARG A 23 -15.33 16.44 -4.06
C ARG A 23 -16.31 15.45 -3.38
N GLY A 24 -15.83 14.24 -3.06
CA GLY A 24 -16.64 13.22 -2.39
C GLY A 24 -17.47 12.33 -3.32
N GLU A 25 -17.46 12.61 -4.63
CA GLU A 25 -18.18 11.84 -5.65
C GLU A 25 -17.22 10.98 -6.46
N ILE A 26 -17.61 9.72 -6.67
CA ILE A 26 -16.84 8.76 -7.47
C ILE A 26 -16.93 9.17 -8.94
N GLN A 27 -15.77 9.21 -9.62
CA GLN A 27 -15.69 9.38 -11.06
C GLN A 27 -15.98 8.03 -11.72
N GLN A 28 -17.27 7.79 -12.00
CA GLN A 28 -17.75 6.47 -12.44
C GLN A 28 -17.13 6.04 -13.77
N ASP A 29 -16.92 6.97 -14.69
CA ASP A 29 -16.21 6.76 -15.96
C ASP A 29 -14.79 6.21 -15.76
N VAL A 30 -14.03 6.77 -14.81
CA VAL A 30 -12.69 6.31 -14.45
C VAL A 30 -12.74 4.91 -13.85
N VAL A 31 -13.71 4.66 -12.95
CA VAL A 31 -13.90 3.35 -12.34
C VAL A 31 -14.25 2.30 -13.39
N ASP A 32 -15.16 2.61 -14.32
CA ASP A 32 -15.58 1.69 -15.38
C ASP A 32 -14.41 1.32 -16.29
N ILE A 33 -13.55 2.28 -16.65
CA ILE A 33 -12.32 2.02 -17.41
C ILE A 33 -11.40 1.06 -16.66
N ILE A 34 -11.20 1.27 -15.36
CA ILE A 34 -10.35 0.40 -14.54
C ILE A 34 -10.95 -1.00 -14.46
N LEU A 35 -12.24 -1.12 -14.15
CA LEU A 35 -12.92 -2.40 -13.99
C LEU A 35 -12.95 -3.21 -15.28
N ASN A 36 -13.04 -2.55 -16.45
CA ASN A 36 -12.96 -3.22 -17.75
C ASN A 36 -11.60 -3.91 -18.00
N ASN A 37 -10.55 -3.49 -17.29
CA ASN A 37 -9.23 -4.10 -17.36
C ASN A 37 -8.99 -5.16 -16.26
N ILE A 38 -10.01 -5.51 -15.49
CA ILE A 38 -9.90 -6.45 -14.38
C ILE A 38 -10.82 -7.64 -14.58
N ARG A 39 -10.29 -8.86 -14.38
CA ARG A 39 -11.01 -10.13 -14.56
C ARG A 39 -12.14 -10.37 -13.55
N VAL A 40 -12.12 -9.70 -12.39
CA VAL A 40 -13.09 -9.92 -11.30
C VAL A 40 -13.67 -8.58 -10.81
N PRO A 41 -14.40 -7.85 -11.67
CA PRO A 41 -14.76 -6.46 -11.42
C PRO A 41 -15.66 -6.26 -10.19
N ASP A 42 -16.55 -7.22 -9.91
CA ASP A 42 -17.49 -7.15 -8.77
C ASP A 42 -16.78 -7.20 -7.40
N GLU A 43 -15.71 -7.99 -7.29
CA GLU A 43 -14.88 -8.00 -6.09
C GLU A 43 -14.10 -6.68 -5.96
N ARG A 44 -13.54 -6.18 -7.07
CA ARG A 44 -12.71 -4.97 -7.05
C ARG A 44 -13.51 -3.74 -6.69
N ILE A 45 -14.74 -3.61 -7.17
CA ILE A 45 -15.60 -2.49 -6.77
C ILE A 45 -15.95 -2.57 -5.27
N GLY A 46 -16.08 -3.78 -4.72
CA GLY A 46 -16.20 -4.02 -3.29
C GLY A 46 -15.00 -3.47 -2.51
N ASP A 47 -13.79 -3.81 -2.94
CA ASP A 47 -12.55 -3.33 -2.33
C ASP A 47 -12.41 -1.80 -2.42
N ILE A 48 -12.72 -1.20 -3.57
CA ILE A 48 -12.69 0.26 -3.77
C ILE A 48 -13.65 0.94 -2.79
N ARG A 49 -14.89 0.45 -2.68
CA ARG A 49 -15.88 0.99 -1.74
C ARG A 49 -15.45 0.84 -0.29
N ALA A 50 -14.86 -0.30 0.07
CA ALA A 50 -14.33 -0.54 1.42
C ALA A 50 -13.19 0.43 1.76
N GLN A 51 -12.25 0.65 0.84
CA GLN A 51 -11.15 1.60 1.02
C GLN A 51 -11.68 3.05 1.15
N ILE A 52 -12.66 3.45 0.34
CA ILE A 52 -13.32 4.76 0.49
C ILE A 52 -14.00 4.88 1.87
N GLY A 53 -14.67 3.84 2.33
CA GLY A 53 -15.29 3.81 3.66
C GLY A 53 -14.28 3.95 4.80
N ALA A 54 -13.12 3.28 4.68
CA ALA A 54 -12.02 3.41 5.63
C ALA A 54 -11.45 4.84 5.65
N LEU A 55 -11.22 5.45 4.48
CA LEU A 55 -10.76 6.83 4.36
C LEU A 55 -11.75 7.84 4.96
N LYS A 56 -13.05 7.69 4.70
CA LYS A 56 -14.10 8.54 5.32
C LYS A 56 -14.12 8.42 6.84
N THR A 57 -13.91 7.20 7.36
CA THR A 57 -13.81 6.98 8.81
C THR A 57 -12.56 7.65 9.39
N GLY A 58 -11.43 7.56 8.69
CA GLY A 58 -10.18 8.23 9.05
C GLY A 58 -10.33 9.75 9.06
N GLU A 59 -10.92 10.32 8.00
CA GLU A 59 -11.24 11.75 7.89
C GLU A 59 -12.07 12.21 9.08
N LYS A 60 -13.21 11.55 9.36
CA LYS A 60 -14.07 11.89 10.50
C LYS A 60 -13.31 11.92 11.83
N ARG A 61 -12.46 10.92 12.07
CA ARG A 61 -11.68 10.82 13.32
C ARG A 61 -10.59 11.89 13.40
N LEU A 62 -9.91 12.16 12.29
CA LEU A 62 -8.89 13.20 12.23
C LEU A 62 -9.51 14.59 12.43
N THR A 63 -10.63 14.87 11.77
CA THR A 63 -11.38 16.13 11.95
C THR A 63 -11.79 16.30 13.40
N ALA A 64 -12.31 15.26 14.07
CA ALA A 64 -12.66 15.34 15.49
C ALA A 64 -11.46 15.65 16.41
N LEU A 65 -10.25 15.17 16.06
CA LEU A 65 -9.03 15.52 16.79
C LEU A 65 -8.64 16.98 16.53
N LEU A 66 -8.75 17.44 15.29
CA LEU A 66 -8.47 18.83 14.90
C LEU A 66 -9.44 19.80 15.59
N ASP A 67 -10.73 19.48 15.67
CA ASP A 67 -11.74 20.29 16.35
C ASP A 67 -11.46 20.38 17.87
N ARG A 68 -10.98 19.28 18.46
CA ARG A 68 -10.75 19.19 19.90
C ARG A 68 -9.43 19.83 20.35
N TYR A 69 -8.38 19.69 19.56
CA TYR A 69 -7.00 20.05 19.98
C TYR A 69 -6.35 21.11 19.09
N GLY A 70 -6.93 21.44 17.93
CA GLY A 70 -6.36 22.36 16.97
C GLY A 70 -5.25 21.72 16.11
N ALA A 71 -5.01 22.33 14.95
CA ALA A 71 -4.09 21.81 13.94
C ALA A 71 -2.64 21.70 14.43
N GLU A 72 -2.14 22.69 15.16
CA GLU A 72 -0.75 22.72 15.62
C GLU A 72 -0.44 21.56 16.59
N ILE A 73 -1.34 21.29 17.54
CA ILE A 73 -1.17 20.19 18.50
C ILE A 73 -1.21 18.84 17.79
N VAL A 74 -2.18 18.64 16.88
CA VAL A 74 -2.29 17.39 16.13
C VAL A 74 -1.06 17.16 15.25
N LYS A 75 -0.54 18.20 14.60
CA LYS A 75 0.67 18.13 13.79
C LYS A 75 1.91 17.82 14.62
N ALA A 76 2.07 18.47 15.77
CA ALA A 76 3.16 18.18 16.70
C ALA A 76 3.11 16.73 17.21
N ALA A 77 1.92 16.21 17.52
CA ALA A 77 1.73 14.81 17.93
C ALA A 77 2.10 13.82 16.81
N ILE A 78 1.73 14.09 15.56
CA ILE A 78 2.11 13.26 14.41
C ILE A 78 3.64 13.22 14.25
N GLU A 79 4.31 14.35 14.42
CA GLU A 79 5.77 14.41 14.29
C GLU A 79 6.47 13.68 15.44
N GLU A 80 6.00 13.85 16.67
CA GLU A 80 6.48 13.10 17.84
C GLU A 80 6.32 11.57 17.65
N LEU A 81 5.20 11.11 17.06
CA LEU A 81 4.99 9.70 16.76
C LEU A 81 6.02 9.14 15.76
N LYS A 82 6.43 9.93 14.77
CA LYS A 82 7.48 9.53 13.82
C LYS A 82 8.84 9.44 14.52
N VAL A 83 9.19 10.44 15.33
CA VAL A 83 10.45 10.45 16.09
C VAL A 83 10.54 9.23 16.99
N ARG A 84 9.47 8.91 17.73
CA ARG A 84 9.43 7.71 18.57
C ARG A 84 9.56 6.42 17.79
N SER A 85 8.93 6.32 16.62
CA SER A 85 9.02 5.13 15.77
C SER A 85 10.44 4.93 15.25
N GLU A 86 11.11 6.00 14.86
CA GLU A 86 12.51 6.00 14.41
C GLU A 86 13.45 5.61 15.55
N GLN A 87 13.29 6.24 16.72
CA GLN A 87 14.09 5.94 17.91
C GLN A 87 13.93 4.47 18.33
N HIS A 88 12.70 3.95 18.33
CA HIS A 88 12.44 2.56 18.66
C HIS A 88 13.11 1.59 17.67
N MET A 89 13.02 1.88 16.37
CA MET A 89 13.71 1.09 15.35
C MET A 89 15.23 1.13 15.55
N ARG A 90 15.78 2.30 15.86
CA ARG A 90 17.22 2.49 16.12
C ARG A 90 17.68 1.70 17.34
N GLU A 91 16.89 1.67 18.41
CA GLU A 91 17.18 0.85 19.60
C GLU A 91 17.26 -0.65 19.26
N VAL A 92 16.28 -1.14 18.49
CA VAL A 92 16.27 -2.54 18.03
C VAL A 92 17.50 -2.85 17.19
N ILE A 93 17.85 -1.97 16.25
CA ILE A 93 19.05 -2.14 15.40
C ILE A 93 20.33 -2.10 16.25
N THR A 94 20.42 -1.21 17.25
CA THR A 94 21.61 -1.08 18.12
C THR A 94 21.83 -2.31 18.98
N ALA A 95 20.77 -3.06 19.29
CA ALA A 95 20.87 -4.33 20.01
C ALA A 95 21.47 -5.47 19.15
N VAL A 96 21.49 -5.32 17.81
CA VAL A 96 22.13 -6.28 16.91
C VAL A 96 23.65 -6.11 17.02
N PRO A 97 24.42 -7.17 17.32
CA PRO A 97 25.87 -7.08 17.40
C PRO A 97 26.50 -6.55 16.11
N ASN A 98 27.56 -5.76 16.23
CA ASN A 98 28.31 -5.34 15.05
C ASN A 98 28.94 -6.55 14.35
N GLY A 99 28.69 -6.70 13.06
CA GLY A 99 29.19 -7.81 12.26
C GLY A 99 28.73 -7.72 10.82
N ILE A 100 29.26 -8.62 9.99
CA ILE A 100 28.80 -8.81 8.61
C ILE A 100 27.87 -10.02 8.62
N TYR A 101 26.60 -9.78 8.30
CA TYR A 101 25.58 -10.81 8.19
C TYR A 101 25.32 -11.09 6.70
N SER A 102 25.37 -12.35 6.31
CA SER A 102 24.99 -12.80 4.97
C SER A 102 23.95 -13.91 5.05
N PHE A 103 23.03 -13.92 4.10
CA PHE A 103 22.10 -15.02 3.88
C PHE A 103 21.92 -15.22 2.38
N THR A 104 21.56 -16.43 1.98
CA THR A 104 21.18 -16.75 0.60
C THR A 104 19.82 -17.44 0.65
N ALA A 105 18.91 -16.98 -0.19
CA ALA A 105 17.57 -17.55 -0.32
C ALA A 105 17.36 -18.10 -1.74
N TYR A 106 16.73 -19.26 -1.82
CA TYR A 106 16.39 -19.91 -3.09
C TYR A 106 14.88 -19.92 -3.28
N VAL A 107 14.44 -19.70 -4.52
CA VAL A 107 13.07 -19.99 -4.96
C VAL A 107 13.11 -21.15 -5.95
N ASP A 108 12.14 -22.05 -5.82
CA ASP A 108 12.10 -23.28 -6.62
C ASP A 108 11.78 -23.03 -8.11
N SER A 109 11.02 -21.98 -8.45
CA SER A 109 10.67 -21.61 -9.83
C SER A 109 10.10 -20.19 -9.93
N ASP A 110 10.34 -19.51 -11.06
CA ASP A 110 9.69 -18.25 -11.45
C ASP A 110 8.27 -18.46 -12.04
N GLY A 111 7.78 -19.69 -12.07
CA GLY A 111 6.50 -20.06 -12.70
C GLY A 111 6.58 -20.27 -14.22
N VAL A 112 7.73 -20.02 -14.85
CA VAL A 112 7.96 -20.22 -16.29
C VAL A 112 8.96 -21.36 -16.55
N LYS A 113 9.98 -21.50 -15.69
CA LYS A 113 10.99 -22.56 -15.74
C LYS A 113 11.12 -23.24 -14.39
N THR A 114 11.25 -24.57 -14.36
CA THR A 114 11.34 -25.40 -13.14
C THR A 114 12.73 -25.40 -12.49
N ASN A 115 13.57 -24.42 -12.81
CA ASN A 115 14.95 -24.36 -12.36
C ASN A 115 15.00 -23.55 -11.07
N ARG A 116 15.73 -24.02 -10.05
CA ARG A 116 15.98 -23.22 -8.84
C ARG A 116 16.71 -21.93 -9.20
N LEU A 117 16.16 -20.81 -8.74
CA LEU A 117 16.72 -19.48 -8.95
C LEU A 117 17.16 -18.91 -7.60
N PRO A 118 18.39 -18.38 -7.49
CA PRO A 118 18.79 -17.60 -6.32
C PRO A 118 17.98 -16.29 -6.32
N LEU A 119 17.40 -15.93 -5.17
CA LEU A 119 16.66 -14.67 -5.02
C LEU A 119 17.59 -13.50 -4.73
N LEU A 120 18.64 -13.74 -3.92
CA LEU A 120 19.74 -12.85 -3.56
C LEU A 120 20.94 -13.69 -3.10
#